data_AF-I2GHI8-F1
#
_entry.id   AF-I2GHI8-F1
#
_cell.length_a   1.000
_cell.length_b   1.000
_cell.length_c   1.000
_cell.angle_alpha   90.00
_cell.angle_beta   90.00
_cell.angle_gamma   90.00
#
_symmetry.space_group_name_H-M   'P 1'
#
loop_
_entity.id
_entity.type
_entity.pdbx_description
1 polymer ?
#
loop_
_entity_poly.entity_id
_entity_poly.type
_entity_poly.pdbx_seq_one_letter_code
_entity_poly.pdbx_strand_id
1 'polypeptide(L)'
;MSLEEEITICQFGQGLYAAIHLLELFEQVDELTQYRQLDELCLFLWRIEPDEARVEQALLQETKRVPPPAVVRRMYMSNSKLSRTFQLLEGDTKNRYASLLAVFKTCYQARYAAEKANPANWWYRDLSNPAVVEEILAGHQRLIDELYHHPSYSSEFVCLARLWNDEIAERLAESQQLAPKHTAPYSFVSYDEISELFGNGVSMIGDLSSSRNAQARSILTHSLGKALSKQYKLEYADVIRVISEVTRLHLRTRYNVESPWV
;
A
#
# COMPACT_ATOMS: atom_id res chain seq x y z
N MET A 1 1.11 -4.80 0.44
CA MET A 1 0.23 -5.97 0.38
C MET A 1 1.04 -7.03 -0.30
N SER A 2 1.10 -8.21 0.30
CA SER A 2 1.68 -9.40 -0.32
C SER A 2 0.85 -9.82 -1.54
N LEU A 3 1.44 -10.61 -2.44
CA LEU A 3 0.72 -11.13 -3.59
C LEU A 3 -0.42 -12.05 -3.15
N GLU A 4 -0.24 -12.81 -2.08
CA GLU A 4 -1.23 -13.69 -1.48
C GLU A 4 -2.44 -12.92 -0.93
N GLU A 5 -2.20 -11.80 -0.25
CA GLU A 5 -3.27 -10.90 0.20
C GLU A 5 -4.03 -10.31 -1.00
N GLU A 6 -3.33 -9.86 -2.04
CA GLU A 6 -3.97 -9.34 -3.27
C GLU A 6 -4.82 -10.42 -3.97
N ILE A 7 -4.31 -11.65 -4.08
CA ILE A 7 -5.06 -12.80 -4.60
C ILE A 7 -6.32 -13.04 -3.76
N THR A 8 -6.20 -13.00 -2.43
CA THR A 8 -7.33 -13.21 -1.51
C THR A 8 -8.40 -12.13 -1.70
N ILE A 9 -7.99 -10.86 -1.86
CA ILE A 9 -8.91 -9.75 -2.12
C ILE A 9 -9.58 -9.90 -3.49
N CYS A 10 -8.84 -10.30 -4.54
CA CYS A 10 -9.42 -10.62 -5.84
C CYS A 10 -10.42 -11.79 -5.75
N GLN A 11 -10.09 -12.86 -5.01
CA GLN A 11 -11.00 -13.99 -4.77
C GLN A 11 -12.28 -13.54 -4.04
N PHE A 12 -12.17 -12.63 -3.06
CA PHE A 12 -13.33 -11.97 -2.46
C PHE A 12 -14.15 -11.17 -3.49
N GLY A 13 -13.50 -10.42 -4.38
CA GLY A 13 -14.12 -9.72 -5.50
C GLY A 13 -14.90 -10.66 -6.43
N GLN A 14 -14.35 -11.85 -6.71
CA GLN A 14 -14.99 -12.92 -7.49
C GLN A 14 -16.14 -13.61 -6.75
N GLY A 15 -16.33 -13.33 -5.46
CA GLY A 15 -17.37 -13.93 -4.62
C GLY A 15 -16.98 -15.28 -4.01
N LEU A 16 -15.70 -15.63 -4.01
CA LEU A 16 -15.19 -16.88 -3.42
C LEU A 16 -15.00 -16.79 -1.91
N TYR A 17 -14.80 -15.59 -1.37
CA TYR A 17 -14.74 -15.32 0.05
C TYR A 17 -15.86 -14.39 0.51
N ALA A 18 -16.30 -14.58 1.76
CA ALA A 18 -17.17 -13.64 2.46
C ALA A 18 -16.34 -12.49 3.04
N ALA A 19 -16.93 -11.29 3.09
CA ALA A 19 -16.30 -10.11 3.69
C ALA A 19 -15.91 -10.33 5.16
N ILE A 20 -16.68 -11.15 5.87
CA ILE A 20 -16.46 -11.49 7.29
C ILE A 20 -15.06 -12.06 7.50
N HIS A 21 -14.60 -12.97 6.62
CA HIS A 21 -13.26 -13.55 6.75
C HIS A 21 -12.14 -12.51 6.61
N LEU A 22 -12.27 -11.57 5.68
CA LEU A 22 -11.29 -10.49 5.53
C LEU A 22 -11.31 -9.52 6.70
N LEU A 23 -12.48 -9.25 7.28
CA LEU A 23 -12.63 -8.41 8.46
C LEU A 23 -12.03 -9.07 9.70
N GLU A 24 -12.22 -10.38 9.88
CA GLU A 24 -11.62 -11.14 10.98
C GLU A 24 -10.09 -11.13 10.90
N LEU A 25 -9.51 -11.32 9.71
CA LEU A 25 -8.06 -11.21 9.51
C LEU A 25 -7.55 -9.80 9.79
N PHE A 26 -8.30 -8.78 9.36
CA PHE A 26 -7.98 -7.39 9.60
C PHE A 26 -7.98 -7.02 11.10
N GLU A 27 -8.89 -7.59 11.88
CA GLU A 27 -8.95 -7.34 13.33
C GLU A 27 -7.84 -8.02 14.13
N GLN A 28 -7.19 -9.05 13.56
CA GLN A 28 -6.14 -9.80 14.24
C GLN A 28 -4.74 -9.15 14.18
N VAL A 29 -4.55 -8.18 13.29
CA VAL A 29 -3.27 -7.48 13.14
C VAL A 29 -3.23 -6.20 13.98
N ASP A 30 -2.02 -5.71 14.25
CA ASP A 30 -1.82 -4.48 15.01
C ASP A 30 -2.31 -3.23 14.26
N GLU A 31 -2.55 -2.15 14.99
CA GLU A 31 -3.14 -0.93 14.45
C GLU A 31 -2.32 -0.32 13.29
N LEU A 32 -0.98 -0.38 13.37
CA LEU A 32 -0.12 0.13 12.29
C LEU A 32 -0.30 -0.71 11.02
N THR A 33 -0.36 -2.03 11.15
CA THR A 33 -0.64 -2.94 10.04
C THR A 33 -2.04 -2.72 9.46
N GLN A 34 -3.05 -2.43 10.29
CA GLN A 34 -4.40 -2.10 9.84
C GLN A 34 -4.42 -0.83 8.97
N TYR A 35 -3.74 0.23 9.40
CA TYR A 35 -3.62 1.46 8.58
C TYR A 35 -2.94 1.21 7.25
N ARG A 36 -1.86 0.40 7.25
CA ARG A 36 -1.19 0.01 6.00
C ARG A 36 -2.12 -0.77 5.07
N GLN A 37 -2.86 -1.74 5.59
CA GLN A 37 -3.81 -2.52 4.79
C GLN A 37 -4.94 -1.65 4.21
N LEU A 38 -5.40 -0.63 4.94
CA LEU A 38 -6.35 0.37 4.43
C LEU A 38 -5.77 1.17 3.26
N ASP A 39 -4.56 1.71 3.41
CA ASP A 39 -3.90 2.50 2.37
C ASP A 39 -3.62 1.65 1.12
N GLU A 40 -3.18 0.42 1.31
CA GLU A 40 -2.91 -0.52 0.22
C GLU A 40 -4.20 -0.93 -0.51
N LEU A 41 -5.30 -1.17 0.20
CA LEU A 41 -6.60 -1.41 -0.43
C LEU A 41 -7.09 -0.17 -1.19
N CYS A 42 -6.83 1.04 -0.72
CA CYS A 42 -7.13 2.27 -1.46
C CYS A 42 -6.31 2.37 -2.75
N LEU A 43 -5.01 2.06 -2.71
CA LEU A 43 -4.16 2.01 -3.90
C LEU A 43 -4.63 0.92 -4.87
N PHE A 44 -5.06 -0.23 -4.35
CA PHE A 44 -5.61 -1.32 -5.14
C PHE A 44 -6.91 -0.93 -5.82
N LEU A 45 -7.79 -0.24 -5.10
CA LEU A 45 -9.00 0.39 -5.64
C LEU A 45 -8.69 1.36 -6.76
N TRP A 46 -7.66 2.20 -6.64
CA TRP A 46 -7.31 3.14 -7.70
C TRP A 46 -6.84 2.44 -8.98
N ARG A 47 -6.15 1.31 -8.86
CA ARG A 47 -5.66 0.53 -10.00
C ARG A 47 -6.79 -0.11 -10.81
N ILE A 48 -7.90 -0.47 -10.17
CA ILE A 48 -9.10 -0.95 -10.88
C ILE A 48 -9.93 0.19 -11.49
N GLU A 49 -9.46 1.45 -11.39
CA GLU A 49 -10.07 2.67 -11.93
C GLU A 49 -11.60 2.70 -11.75
N PRO A 50 -12.05 2.85 -10.50
CA PRO A 50 -13.43 2.64 -10.15
C PRO A 50 -14.26 3.82 -10.68
N ASP A 51 -15.40 3.50 -11.29
CA ASP A 51 -16.35 4.50 -11.77
C ASP A 51 -17.01 5.22 -10.59
N GLU A 52 -17.03 6.56 -10.62
CA GLU A 52 -17.53 7.39 -9.50
C GLU A 52 -18.96 6.99 -9.10
N ALA A 53 -19.84 6.76 -10.07
CA ALA A 53 -21.23 6.41 -9.82
C ALA A 53 -21.36 5.05 -9.10
N ARG A 54 -20.51 4.08 -9.45
CA ARG A 54 -20.47 2.77 -8.78
C ARG A 54 -19.91 2.85 -7.37
N VAL A 55 -18.92 3.71 -7.13
CA VAL A 55 -18.38 3.96 -5.79
C VAL A 55 -19.47 4.52 -4.89
N GLU A 56 -20.20 5.55 -5.34
CA GLU A 56 -21.32 6.12 -4.59
C GLU A 56 -22.41 5.08 -4.31
N GLN A 57 -22.78 4.28 -5.32
CA GLN A 57 -23.76 3.22 -5.16
C GLN A 57 -23.34 2.17 -4.12
N ALA A 58 -22.07 1.73 -4.15
CA ALA A 58 -21.56 0.75 -3.20
C ALA A 58 -21.56 1.29 -1.77
N LEU A 59 -21.15 2.55 -1.59
CA LEU A 59 -21.14 3.20 -0.28
C LEU A 59 -22.55 3.37 0.30
N LEU A 60 -23.53 3.74 -0.54
CA LEU A 60 -24.94 3.85 -0.14
C LEU A 60 -25.51 2.50 0.34
N GLN A 61 -25.11 1.39 -0.30
CA GLN A 61 -25.58 0.06 0.04
C GLN A 61 -25.02 -0.45 1.38
N GLU A 62 -23.73 -0.20 1.66
CA GLU A 62 -23.11 -0.64 2.91
C GLU A 62 -23.47 0.22 4.10
N THR A 63 -23.30 1.54 3.98
CA THR A 63 -23.39 2.42 5.15
C THR A 63 -24.82 2.72 5.57
N LYS A 64 -25.82 2.42 4.73
CA LYS A 64 -27.22 2.91 4.85
C LYS A 64 -27.32 4.41 5.17
N ARG A 65 -26.24 5.17 4.95
CA ARG A 65 -26.11 6.58 5.27
C ARG A 65 -25.95 7.33 3.97
N VAL A 66 -26.77 8.36 3.82
CA VAL A 66 -26.61 9.36 2.77
C VAL A 66 -25.27 10.06 3.05
N PRO A 67 -24.30 10.06 2.13
CA PRO A 67 -23.11 10.87 2.32
C PRO A 67 -23.57 12.34 2.45
N PRO A 68 -23.16 13.07 3.50
CA PRO A 68 -23.53 14.47 3.61
C PRO A 68 -23.05 15.23 2.36
N PRO A 69 -23.80 16.25 1.91
CA PRO A 69 -23.44 17.02 0.73
C PRO A 69 -22.01 17.55 0.89
N ALA A 70 -21.22 17.38 -0.17
CA ALA A 70 -19.79 17.64 -0.26
C ALA A 70 -19.37 19.04 0.22
N VAL A 71 -19.33 19.24 1.52
CA VAL A 71 -18.77 20.40 2.20
C VAL A 71 -17.98 19.83 3.35
N VAL A 72 -16.68 19.60 3.12
CA VAL A 72 -15.59 19.81 4.10
C VAL A 72 -14.26 19.32 3.49
N ARG A 73 -13.27 20.23 3.58
CA ARG A 73 -11.82 20.06 3.37
C ARG A 73 -11.33 19.63 1.98
N ARG A 74 -11.08 20.66 1.15
CA ARG A 74 -9.94 20.69 0.22
C ARG A 74 -8.64 20.53 1.02
N MET A 75 -8.23 19.30 1.30
CA MET A 75 -6.86 19.04 1.73
C MET A 75 -6.10 18.52 0.50
N TYR A 76 -5.07 19.25 0.14
CA TYR A 76 -4.30 19.16 -1.08
C TYR A 76 -3.54 17.84 -1.17
N MET A 77 -4.05 16.78 -1.80
CA MET A 77 -3.20 15.69 -2.32
C MET A 77 -3.70 14.94 -3.58
N SER A 78 -4.90 15.19 -4.11
CA SER A 78 -5.27 14.66 -5.43
C SER A 78 -6.47 15.41 -6.04
N ASN A 79 -6.42 15.62 -7.36
CA ASN A 79 -7.51 16.21 -8.14
C ASN A 79 -8.64 15.21 -8.45
N SER A 80 -8.48 13.92 -8.11
CA SER A 80 -9.56 12.93 -8.27
C SER A 80 -10.56 13.06 -7.12
N LYS A 81 -11.87 13.07 -7.42
CA LYS A 81 -12.90 13.07 -6.37
C LYS A 81 -12.82 11.80 -5.51
N LEU A 82 -12.38 10.69 -6.10
CA LEU A 82 -12.17 9.40 -5.44
C LEU A 82 -11.25 9.49 -4.22
N SER A 83 -10.14 10.26 -4.30
CA SER A 83 -9.23 10.42 -3.15
C SER A 83 -9.92 11.07 -1.97
N ARG A 84 -10.85 12.00 -2.22
CA ARG A 84 -11.61 12.68 -1.17
C ARG A 84 -12.65 11.74 -0.58
N THR A 85 -13.35 10.97 -1.42
CA THR A 85 -14.37 10.01 -0.97
C THR A 85 -13.80 8.99 0.02
N PHE A 86 -12.60 8.44 -0.25
CA PHE A 86 -11.98 7.47 0.65
C PHE A 86 -11.46 8.08 1.95
N GLN A 87 -10.91 9.30 1.90
CA GLN A 87 -10.46 10.04 3.10
C GLN A 87 -11.62 10.48 4.00
N LEU A 88 -12.82 10.65 3.42
CA LEU A 88 -14.04 11.06 4.12
C LEU A 88 -14.85 9.88 4.65
N LEU A 89 -14.36 8.63 4.54
CA LEU A 89 -15.01 7.51 5.19
C LEU A 89 -14.95 7.71 6.72
N GLU A 90 -16.08 8.09 7.29
CA GLU A 90 -16.25 8.23 8.74
C GLU A 90 -16.46 6.85 9.39
N GLY A 91 -15.95 6.68 10.61
CA GLY A 91 -16.06 5.42 11.37
C GLY A 91 -14.74 4.97 11.97
N ASP A 92 -14.79 3.87 12.73
CA ASP A 92 -13.60 3.16 13.16
C ASP A 92 -12.87 2.51 11.98
N THR A 93 -11.63 2.09 12.21
CA THR A 93 -10.74 1.49 11.21
C THR A 93 -11.38 0.29 10.52
N LYS A 94 -12.14 -0.53 11.27
CA LYS A 94 -12.88 -1.69 10.74
C LYS A 94 -13.98 -1.30 9.76
N ASN A 95 -14.83 -0.32 10.11
CA ASN A 95 -15.92 0.13 9.25
C ASN A 95 -15.40 0.79 7.96
N ARG A 96 -14.27 1.50 8.04
CA ARG A 96 -13.57 2.01 6.87
C ARG A 96 -13.12 0.87 5.95
N TYR A 97 -12.50 -0.16 6.51
CA TYR A 97 -12.05 -1.33 5.75
C TYR A 97 -13.23 -2.06 5.09
N ALA A 98 -14.33 -2.28 5.83
CA ALA A 98 -15.56 -2.87 5.28
C ALA A 98 -16.13 -2.07 4.11
N SER A 99 -16.18 -0.74 4.24
CA SER A 99 -16.66 0.15 3.19
C SER A 99 -15.79 0.07 1.92
N LEU A 100 -14.47 0.05 2.10
CA LEU A 100 -13.52 -0.11 0.99
C LEU A 100 -13.67 -1.47 0.31
N LEU A 101 -13.85 -2.56 1.06
CA LEU A 101 -14.08 -3.89 0.50
C LEU A 101 -15.35 -3.94 -0.35
N ALA A 102 -16.44 -3.32 0.09
CA ALA A 102 -17.66 -3.31 -0.69
C ALA A 102 -17.55 -2.48 -1.98
N VAL A 103 -16.90 -1.32 -1.91
CA VAL A 103 -16.55 -0.53 -3.10
C VAL A 103 -15.70 -1.36 -4.05
N PHE A 104 -14.68 -2.05 -3.52
CA PHE A 104 -13.79 -2.90 -4.29
C PHE A 104 -14.57 -3.98 -4.99
N LYS A 105 -15.38 -4.76 -4.26
CA LYS A 105 -16.17 -5.85 -4.83
C LYS A 105 -17.07 -5.36 -5.96
N THR A 106 -17.80 -4.26 -5.73
CA THR A 106 -18.73 -3.71 -6.71
C THR A 106 -18.02 -3.27 -7.99
N CYS A 107 -16.90 -2.57 -7.87
CA CYS A 107 -16.13 -2.08 -9.03
C CYS A 107 -15.39 -3.22 -9.74
N TYR A 108 -14.80 -4.13 -8.97
CA TYR A 108 -14.04 -5.27 -9.46
C TYR A 108 -14.92 -6.25 -10.24
N GLN A 109 -16.12 -6.57 -9.76
CA GLN A 109 -17.01 -7.54 -10.43
C GLN A 109 -17.39 -7.11 -11.85
N ALA A 110 -17.58 -5.82 -12.08
CA ALA A 110 -17.87 -5.30 -13.40
C ALA A 110 -16.69 -5.48 -14.36
N ARG A 111 -15.45 -5.25 -13.90
CA ARG A 111 -14.24 -5.51 -14.70
C ARG A 111 -13.97 -6.99 -14.89
N TYR A 112 -14.09 -7.80 -13.84
CA TYR A 112 -13.95 -9.25 -13.91
C TYR A 112 -14.89 -9.86 -14.96
N ALA A 113 -16.16 -9.45 -15.00
CA ALA A 113 -17.11 -9.94 -16.00
C ALA A 113 -16.67 -9.64 -17.45
N ALA A 114 -16.02 -8.48 -17.67
CA ALA A 114 -15.54 -8.07 -18.99
C ALA A 114 -14.20 -8.72 -19.37
N GLU A 115 -13.30 -8.93 -18.40
CA GLU A 115 -11.90 -9.29 -18.65
C GLU A 115 -11.55 -10.73 -18.28
N LYS A 116 -12.45 -11.53 -17.72
CA LYS A 116 -12.13 -12.91 -17.26
C LYS A 116 -11.54 -13.86 -18.31
N ALA A 117 -11.74 -13.56 -19.59
CA ALA A 117 -11.20 -14.33 -20.70
C ALA A 117 -9.79 -13.88 -21.13
N ASN A 118 -9.27 -12.78 -20.57
CA ASN A 118 -7.97 -12.22 -20.89
C ASN A 118 -6.88 -12.88 -20.02
N PRO A 119 -6.01 -13.74 -20.58
CA PRO A 119 -4.97 -14.41 -19.80
C PRO A 119 -3.82 -13.46 -19.40
N ALA A 120 -3.71 -12.28 -20.02
CA ALA A 120 -2.61 -11.36 -19.77
C ALA A 120 -2.72 -10.65 -18.41
N ASN A 121 -3.95 -10.45 -17.91
CA ASN A 121 -4.17 -9.82 -16.60
C ASN A 121 -4.63 -10.87 -15.59
N TRP A 122 -3.72 -11.27 -14.71
CA TRP A 122 -4.00 -12.32 -13.74
C TRP A 122 -5.08 -11.93 -12.73
N TRP A 123 -5.29 -10.63 -12.47
CA TRP A 123 -6.31 -10.16 -11.52
C TRP A 123 -7.70 -10.67 -11.86
N TYR A 124 -8.00 -10.81 -13.15
CA TYR A 124 -9.32 -11.21 -13.63
C TYR A 124 -9.38 -12.68 -14.07
N ARG A 125 -8.30 -13.46 -13.91
CA ARG A 125 -8.37 -14.90 -14.16
C ARG A 125 -9.26 -15.59 -13.13
N ASP A 126 -9.74 -16.78 -13.43
CA ASP A 126 -10.53 -17.58 -12.50
C ASP A 126 -9.64 -18.07 -11.33
N LEU A 127 -9.76 -17.40 -10.18
CA LEU A 127 -8.97 -17.70 -8.98
C LEU A 127 -9.65 -18.78 -8.11
N SER A 128 -10.77 -19.35 -8.55
CA SER A 128 -11.34 -20.56 -7.94
C SER A 128 -10.55 -21.81 -8.30
N ASN A 129 -9.79 -21.76 -9.41
CA ASN A 129 -8.92 -22.85 -9.83
C ASN A 129 -7.56 -22.76 -9.10
N PRO A 130 -7.22 -23.71 -8.22
CA PRO A 130 -5.95 -23.69 -7.48
C PRO A 130 -4.73 -23.72 -8.39
N ALA A 131 -4.81 -24.37 -9.56
CA ALA A 131 -3.70 -24.40 -10.52
C ALA A 131 -3.36 -23.01 -11.07
N VAL A 132 -4.36 -22.12 -11.21
CA VAL A 132 -4.13 -20.73 -11.63
C VAL A 132 -3.44 -19.94 -10.53
N VAL A 133 -3.87 -20.12 -9.28
CA VAL A 133 -3.25 -19.47 -8.13
C VAL A 133 -1.79 -19.92 -7.98
N GLU A 134 -1.53 -21.22 -8.07
CA GLU A 134 -0.18 -21.78 -8.03
C GLU A 134 0.70 -21.27 -9.18
N GLU A 135 0.16 -21.16 -10.40
CA GLU A 135 0.87 -20.61 -11.55
C GLU A 135 1.32 -19.17 -11.31
N ILE A 136 0.43 -18.32 -10.76
CA ILE A 136 0.72 -16.92 -10.45
C ILE A 136 1.82 -16.82 -9.39
N LEU A 137 1.68 -17.54 -8.28
CA LEU A 137 2.65 -17.54 -7.18
C LEU A 137 4.02 -18.08 -7.63
N ALA A 138 4.04 -19.21 -8.35
CA ALA A 138 5.28 -19.79 -8.85
C ALA A 138 5.93 -18.93 -9.94
N GLY A 139 5.14 -18.24 -10.76
CA GLY A 139 5.64 -17.26 -11.73
C GLY A 139 6.34 -16.09 -11.04
N HIS A 140 5.68 -15.53 -10.02
CA HIS A 140 6.22 -14.44 -9.22
C HIS A 140 7.50 -14.85 -8.48
N GLN A 141 7.50 -15.99 -7.78
CA GLN A 141 8.68 -16.47 -7.05
C GLN A 141 9.88 -16.70 -7.98
N ARG A 142 9.67 -17.30 -9.16
CA ARG A 142 10.74 -17.48 -10.15
C ARG A 142 11.34 -16.15 -10.60
N LEU A 143 10.50 -15.13 -10.79
CA LEU A 143 10.97 -13.79 -11.16
C LEU A 143 11.78 -13.14 -10.04
N ILE A 144 11.34 -13.26 -8.79
CA ILE A 144 12.09 -12.78 -7.62
C ILE A 144 13.46 -13.48 -7.53
N ASP A 145 13.49 -14.80 -7.65
CA ASP A 145 14.72 -15.59 -7.60
C ASP A 145 15.67 -15.24 -8.74
N GLU A 146 15.14 -15.06 -9.95
CA GLU A 146 15.91 -14.63 -11.12
C GLU A 146 16.55 -13.27 -10.87
N LEU A 147 15.75 -12.28 -10.45
CA LEU A 147 16.22 -10.90 -10.24
C LEU A 147 17.21 -10.78 -9.09
N TYR A 148 17.01 -11.54 -8.02
CA TYR A 148 17.93 -11.58 -6.88
C TYR A 148 19.35 -12.05 -7.30
N HIS A 149 19.43 -13.01 -8.23
CA HIS A 149 20.69 -13.52 -8.76
C HIS A 149 21.13 -12.85 -10.08
N HIS A 150 20.37 -11.89 -10.60
CA HIS A 150 20.64 -11.31 -11.91
C HIS A 150 21.88 -10.41 -11.88
N PRO A 151 22.94 -10.72 -12.66
CA PRO A 151 24.22 -10.03 -12.55
C PRO A 151 24.12 -8.53 -12.85
N SER A 152 23.24 -8.13 -13.76
CA SER A 152 23.07 -6.73 -14.17
C SER A 152 22.18 -5.89 -13.25
N TYR A 153 21.48 -6.49 -12.28
CA TYR A 153 20.58 -5.76 -11.37
C TYR A 153 20.96 -5.92 -9.89
N SER A 154 21.79 -6.93 -9.58
CA SER A 154 22.17 -7.25 -8.20
C SER A 154 22.78 -6.06 -7.45
N SER A 155 23.64 -5.26 -8.11
CA SER A 155 24.25 -4.07 -7.50
C SER A 155 23.23 -3.01 -7.11
N GLU A 156 22.21 -2.82 -7.94
CA GLU A 156 21.18 -1.82 -7.80
C GLU A 156 20.25 -2.18 -6.63
N PHE A 157 19.83 -3.44 -6.54
CA PHE A 157 19.03 -3.91 -5.41
C PHE A 157 19.80 -3.87 -4.09
N VAL A 158 21.10 -4.19 -4.12
CA VAL A 158 21.98 -4.02 -2.96
C VAL A 158 22.08 -2.57 -2.53
N CYS A 159 22.19 -1.65 -3.49
CA CYS A 159 22.23 -0.22 -3.22
C CYS A 159 20.91 0.27 -2.62
N LEU A 160 19.77 -0.18 -3.15
CA LEU A 160 18.45 0.10 -2.58
C LEU A 160 18.34 -0.40 -1.15
N ALA A 161 18.74 -1.65 -0.89
CA ALA A 161 18.70 -2.24 0.44
C ALA A 161 19.56 -1.43 1.43
N ARG A 162 20.75 -1.00 1.03
CA ARG A 162 21.59 -0.12 1.86
C ARG A 162 20.89 1.19 2.19
N LEU A 163 20.34 1.89 1.19
CA LEU A 163 19.66 3.16 1.41
C LEU A 163 18.45 3.04 2.34
N TRP A 164 17.70 1.94 2.22
CA TRP A 164 16.62 1.62 3.15
C TRP A 164 17.12 1.35 4.56
N ASN A 165 18.19 0.56 4.71
CA ASN A 165 18.78 0.27 6.02
C ASN A 165 19.24 1.55 6.72
N ASP A 166 19.92 2.44 6.00
CA ASP A 166 20.41 3.71 6.54
C ASP A 166 19.25 4.57 7.05
N GLU A 167 18.16 4.68 6.27
CA GLU A 167 16.96 5.43 6.68
C GLU A 167 16.23 4.79 7.86
N ILE A 168 16.15 3.46 7.92
CA ILE A 168 15.59 2.74 9.06
C ILE A 168 16.42 3.02 10.32
N ALA A 169 17.75 2.98 10.20
CA ALA A 169 18.66 3.26 11.31
C ALA A 169 18.54 4.72 11.80
N GLU A 170 18.43 5.68 10.87
CA GLU A 170 18.18 7.10 11.18
C GLU A 170 16.87 7.26 11.97
N ARG A 171 15.76 6.70 11.49
CA ARG A 171 14.46 6.77 12.17
C ARG A 171 14.48 6.12 13.55
N LEU A 172 15.15 4.97 13.69
CA LEU A 172 15.30 4.31 14.98
C LEU A 172 16.12 5.18 15.94
N ALA A 173 17.19 5.82 15.47
CA ALA A 173 17.99 6.73 16.28
C ALA A 173 17.20 7.96 16.73
N GLU A 174 16.39 8.56 15.84
CA GLU A 174 15.50 9.68 16.15
C GLU A 174 14.44 9.28 17.20
N SER A 175 13.82 8.11 17.03
CA SER A 175 12.81 7.61 17.97
C SER A 175 13.37 7.36 19.38
N GLN A 176 14.65 6.99 19.49
CA GLN A 176 15.34 6.79 20.78
C GLN A 176 15.73 8.10 21.46
N GLN A 177 15.94 9.17 20.68
CA GLN A 177 16.26 10.51 21.22
C GLN A 177 15.03 11.23 21.78
N LEU A 178 13.83 10.84 21.35
CA LEU A 178 12.54 11.32 21.87
C LEU A 178 12.19 10.65 23.22
N ALA A 179 13.11 10.61 24.18
CA ALA A 179 12.72 10.33 25.56
C ALA A 179 11.79 11.46 26.04
N PRO A 180 10.64 11.16 26.67
CA PRO A 180 9.69 12.18 27.09
C PRO A 180 10.37 13.08 28.12
N LYS A 181 10.68 14.32 27.73
CA LYS A 181 10.94 15.36 28.71
C LYS A 181 9.62 15.54 29.46
N HIS A 182 9.53 15.00 30.67
CA HIS A 182 8.44 15.30 31.59
C HIS A 182 8.43 16.81 31.82
N THR A 183 7.66 17.54 31.03
CA THR A 183 7.30 18.92 31.32
C THR A 183 6.20 18.89 32.37
N ALA A 184 6.35 19.77 33.36
CA ALA A 184 5.47 19.90 34.51
C ALA A 184 3.99 19.97 34.09
N PRO A 185 3.03 19.53 34.95
CA PRO A 185 1.64 19.26 34.58
C PRO A 185 0.84 20.43 33.97
N TYR A 186 1.38 21.65 33.96
CA TYR A 186 0.77 22.84 33.38
C TYR A 186 1.79 23.81 32.78
N SER A 187 2.70 23.36 31.90
CA SER A 187 3.43 24.30 31.04
C SER A 187 2.62 24.59 29.77
N PHE A 188 2.21 25.85 29.58
CA PHE A 188 1.65 26.28 28.30
C PHE A 188 2.69 26.09 27.21
N VAL A 189 2.37 25.27 26.21
CA VAL A 189 3.20 25.05 25.03
C VAL A 189 3.18 26.35 24.21
N SER A 190 4.36 26.93 23.99
CA SER A 190 4.52 28.11 23.14
C SER A 190 4.20 27.80 21.68
N TYR A 191 3.84 28.82 20.89
CA TYR A 191 3.58 28.65 19.45
C TYR A 191 4.79 28.08 18.69
N ASP A 192 6.00 28.36 19.19
CA ASP A 192 7.25 27.84 18.64
C ASP A 192 7.43 26.35 18.99
N GLU A 193 7.13 25.94 20.23
CA GLU A 193 7.13 24.52 20.63
C GLU A 193 6.02 23.73 19.92
N ILE A 194 4.86 24.35 19.67
CA ILE A 194 3.81 23.78 18.81
C ILE A 194 4.35 23.62 17.38
N SER A 195 5.03 24.62 16.82
CA SER A 195 5.61 24.50 15.47
C SER A 195 6.71 23.44 15.39
N GLU A 196 7.51 23.23 16.44
CA GLU A 196 8.52 22.16 16.48
C GLU A 196 7.87 20.77 16.65
N LEU A 197 6.83 20.64 17.47
CA LEU A 197 6.07 19.40 17.63
C LEU A 197 5.29 19.02 16.37
N PHE A 198 4.71 19.99 15.66
CA PHE A 198 3.99 19.75 14.41
C PHE A 198 4.92 19.68 13.20
N GLY A 199 6.07 20.37 13.23
CA GLY A 199 7.13 20.29 12.23
C GLY A 199 7.83 18.93 12.22
N ASN A 200 7.95 18.28 13.38
CA ASN A 200 8.56 16.95 13.51
C ASN A 200 7.53 15.82 13.67
N GLY A 201 6.27 16.11 13.99
CA GLY A 201 5.31 15.12 14.50
C GLY A 201 4.07 14.84 13.63
N VAL A 202 3.77 15.61 12.58
CA VAL A 202 2.59 15.32 11.74
C VAL A 202 2.91 15.49 10.27
N SER A 203 3.65 14.51 9.75
CA SER A 203 3.70 14.24 8.33
C SER A 203 3.76 12.74 8.11
N MET A 204 2.67 12.03 8.42
CA MET A 204 2.55 10.60 8.09
C MET A 204 2.65 10.31 6.57
N ILE A 205 2.70 11.33 5.70
CA ILE A 205 2.81 11.18 4.23
C ILE A 205 3.77 12.19 3.56
N GLY A 206 4.40 13.13 4.27
CA GLY A 206 4.95 14.33 3.61
C GLY A 206 6.37 14.78 3.99
N ASP A 207 7.18 13.94 4.65
CA ASP A 207 8.63 14.19 4.74
C ASP A 207 9.48 13.12 4.01
N LEU A 208 8.88 12.54 2.96
CA LEU A 208 9.59 11.71 1.98
C LEU A 208 10.59 12.49 1.11
N SER A 209 10.81 13.78 1.37
CA SER A 209 11.49 14.70 0.43
C SER A 209 12.76 15.38 0.95
N SER A 210 13.09 15.27 2.23
CA SER A 210 14.20 16.07 2.81
C SER A 210 15.50 15.30 3.03
N SER A 211 15.50 13.95 3.05
CA SER A 211 16.75 13.17 3.15
C SER A 211 17.34 12.86 1.77
N ARG A 212 18.66 13.02 1.64
CA ARG A 212 19.43 12.67 0.43
C ARG A 212 19.19 11.20 0.02
N ASN A 213 18.96 10.32 1.00
CA ASN A 213 18.69 8.90 0.80
C ASN A 213 17.32 8.67 0.14
N ALA A 214 16.28 9.41 0.54
CA ALA A 214 14.94 9.30 -0.07
C ALA A 214 14.96 9.68 -1.56
N GLN A 215 15.68 10.75 -1.92
CA GLN A 215 15.84 11.15 -3.32
C GLN A 215 16.62 10.10 -4.13
N ALA A 216 17.73 9.60 -3.59
CA ALA A 216 18.54 8.57 -4.25
C ALA A 216 17.74 7.29 -4.50
N ARG A 217 16.96 6.85 -3.51
CA ARG A 217 16.04 5.72 -3.64
C ARG A 217 14.99 5.96 -4.73
N SER A 218 14.34 7.12 -4.73
CA SER A 218 13.30 7.43 -5.72
C SER A 218 13.84 7.34 -7.16
N ILE A 219 15.03 7.90 -7.39
CA ILE A 219 15.70 7.83 -8.71
C ILE A 219 16.04 6.37 -9.07
N LEU A 220 16.61 5.61 -8.12
CA LEU A 220 17.04 4.24 -8.35
C LEU A 220 15.84 3.30 -8.60
N THR A 221 14.79 3.41 -7.79
CA THR A 221 13.53 2.68 -7.96
C THR A 221 12.89 2.99 -9.30
N HIS A 222 12.89 4.27 -9.73
CA HIS A 222 12.34 4.64 -11.04
C HIS A 222 13.17 4.10 -12.21
N SER A 223 14.49 4.15 -12.10
CA SER A 223 15.40 3.62 -13.11
C SER A 223 15.26 2.11 -13.26
N LEU A 224 15.31 1.39 -12.14
CA LEU A 224 15.04 -0.06 -12.10
C LEU A 224 13.65 -0.35 -12.65
N GLY A 225 12.65 0.43 -12.25
CA GLY A 225 11.28 0.18 -12.66
C GLY A 225 11.10 0.27 -14.18
N LYS A 226 11.73 1.26 -14.82
CA LYS A 226 11.76 1.36 -16.29
C LYS A 226 12.48 0.18 -16.94
N ALA A 227 13.62 -0.24 -16.39
CA ALA A 227 14.39 -1.35 -16.93
C ALA A 227 13.60 -2.67 -16.85
N LEU A 228 13.04 -2.97 -15.68
CA LEU A 228 12.26 -4.18 -15.45
C LEU A 228 10.96 -4.20 -16.27
N SER A 229 10.22 -3.09 -16.31
CA SER A 229 9.02 -2.99 -17.15
C SER A 229 9.34 -3.27 -18.62
N LYS A 230 10.46 -2.74 -19.13
CA LYS A 230 10.88 -2.98 -20.52
C LYS A 230 11.33 -4.42 -20.77
N GLN A 231 12.12 -5.01 -19.88
CA GLN A 231 12.69 -6.34 -20.07
C GLN A 231 11.66 -7.46 -19.86
N TYR A 232 10.88 -7.36 -18.80
CA TYR A 232 9.94 -8.41 -18.37
C TYR A 232 8.49 -8.12 -18.77
N LYS A 233 8.22 -7.00 -19.43
CA LYS A 233 6.87 -6.55 -19.85
C LYS A 233 5.89 -6.47 -18.68
N LEU A 234 6.41 -6.10 -17.50
CA LEU A 234 5.63 -5.97 -16.28
C LEU A 234 4.92 -4.62 -16.25
N GLU A 235 3.71 -4.62 -15.71
CA GLU A 235 2.99 -3.40 -15.37
C GLU A 235 3.68 -2.69 -14.20
N TYR A 236 3.48 -1.37 -14.10
CA TYR A 236 4.14 -0.55 -13.08
C TYR A 236 3.88 -1.06 -11.65
N ALA A 237 2.67 -1.54 -11.38
CA ALA A 237 2.30 -2.12 -10.08
C ALA A 237 3.14 -3.35 -9.72
N ASP A 238 3.26 -4.30 -10.64
CA ASP A 238 4.03 -5.52 -10.44
C ASP A 238 5.53 -5.23 -10.35
N VAL A 239 6.02 -4.27 -11.13
CA VAL A 239 7.40 -3.78 -11.04
C VAL A 239 7.73 -3.27 -9.65
N ILE A 240 6.88 -2.41 -9.08
CA ILE A 240 7.12 -1.88 -7.74
C ILE A 240 7.08 -2.99 -6.70
N ARG A 241 6.14 -3.95 -6.80
CA ARG A 241 6.05 -5.11 -5.90
C ARG A 241 7.35 -5.92 -5.94
N VAL A 242 7.80 -6.28 -7.13
CA VAL A 242 9.03 -7.05 -7.36
C VAL A 242 10.25 -6.31 -6.82
N ILE A 243 10.36 -5.00 -7.06
CA ILE A 243 11.48 -4.21 -6.53
C ILE A 243 11.48 -4.22 -5.00
N SER A 244 10.33 -3.98 -4.36
CA SER A 244 10.21 -4.01 -2.90
C SER A 244 10.58 -5.36 -2.33
N GLU A 245 10.11 -6.47 -2.92
CA GLU A 245 10.39 -7.82 -2.41
C GLU A 245 11.86 -8.24 -2.56
N VAL A 246 12.47 -8.01 -3.72
CA VAL A 246 13.91 -8.29 -3.92
C VAL A 246 14.74 -7.43 -2.97
N THR A 247 14.36 -6.16 -2.77
CA THR A 247 15.02 -5.26 -1.83
C THR A 247 14.88 -5.74 -0.38
N ARG A 248 13.69 -6.18 0.05
CA ARG A 248 13.47 -6.80 1.37
C ARG A 248 14.33 -8.05 1.56
N LEU A 249 14.47 -8.88 0.52
CA LEU A 249 15.30 -10.07 0.59
C LEU A 249 16.78 -9.71 0.81
N HIS A 250 17.29 -8.67 0.13
CA HIS A 250 18.63 -8.15 0.39
C HIS A 250 18.78 -7.53 1.79
N LEU A 251 17.77 -6.81 2.29
CA LEU A 251 17.77 -6.27 3.65
C LEU A 251 17.88 -7.37 4.70
N ARG A 252 17.07 -8.41 4.57
CA ARG A 252 17.08 -9.56 5.48
C ARG A 252 18.40 -10.31 5.42
N THR A 253 18.91 -10.60 4.22
CA THR A 253 20.13 -11.40 4.04
C THR A 253 21.41 -10.67 4.43
N ARG A 254 21.50 -9.34 4.19
CA ARG A 254 22.74 -8.57 4.44
C ARG A 254 22.76 -7.84 5.76
N TYR A 255 21.62 -7.34 6.22
CA TYR A 255 21.52 -6.47 7.40
C TYR A 255 20.73 -7.11 8.54
N ASN A 256 20.09 -8.25 8.32
CA ASN A 256 19.19 -8.90 9.27
C ASN A 256 18.07 -7.96 9.75
N VAL A 257 17.58 -7.10 8.85
CA VAL A 257 16.50 -6.15 9.10
C VAL A 257 15.25 -6.63 8.38
N GLU A 258 14.17 -6.83 9.15
CA GLU A 258 12.81 -6.91 8.62
C GLU A 258 12.15 -5.55 8.80
N SER A 259 11.68 -4.99 7.70
CA SER A 259 11.05 -3.67 7.69
C SER A 259 9.73 -3.73 6.93
N PRO A 260 8.61 -3.33 7.58
CA PRO A 260 7.32 -3.23 6.90
C PRO A 260 7.25 -2.02 5.95
N TRP A 261 8.27 -1.16 5.94
CA TRP A 261 8.30 0.12 5.22
C TRP A 261 8.84 0.03 3.79
N VAL A 262 9.62 -1.01 3.49
CA VAL A 262 10.23 -1.30 2.18
C VAL A 262 9.20 -1.93 1.28
#